data_AF-A0A1R3JBT3-F1
#
_entry.id   AF-A0A1R3JBT3-F1
#
_cell.length_a   1.000
_cell.length_b   1.000
_cell.length_c   1.000
_cell.angle_alpha   90.00
_cell.angle_beta   90.00
_cell.angle_gamma   90.00
#
_symmetry.space_group_name_H-M   'P 1'
#
loop_
_entity.id
_entity.type
_entity.pdbx_description
1 polymer ?
#
loop_
_entity_poly.entity_id
_entity_poly.type
_entity_poly.pdbx_seq_one_letter_code
_entity_poly.pdbx_strand_id
1 'polypeptide(L)'
;MALVLHAGKTNKNAYKALIAAEYSGVEVKLPENFEMGVSNKTPEFLKMNPIGKVPVLETPEGPVFESNAIARYVARLKADNPLYGCTLIDYARIEQWIDFASMEIDANIAKWYYPRRGYGVYLPPAEEFAIASLKRALGALNTHLASNTYLVGHSVTLADIIMTCNLYLGFSQILIKSFTSEFPHVERYFWTLVNQPNFKKILGEVKQAESVPPVPTKKPAAPPKETKPKAEPKKEAKKEVEKPAKAEAAEEEEAPKPKPKNPLDLLPPSKMVLDDWKRLYSNTKTNFREVAIKGFWDMYDPEGYSLWFCDYKYNEENTVSFVTMNKVGGFLQRMDLARKYAFGKMLVIGSEPPFKVKGLWLFRGQEIPQFVMDECYDMELYEWKKVDISDEAQKERVSQMIEDAEPFEGEPLLDAKCFK
;
A
#
# COMPACT_ATOMS: atom_id res chain seq x y z
N MET A 1 26.73 25.98 10.80
CA MET A 1 26.82 24.50 10.79
C MET A 1 26.80 24.03 9.35
N ALA A 2 27.56 22.98 9.02
CA ALA A 2 27.43 22.33 7.71
C ALA A 2 26.05 21.66 7.63
N LEU A 3 25.46 21.61 6.43
CA LEU A 3 24.20 20.91 6.22
C LEU A 3 24.44 19.40 6.27
N VAL A 4 23.67 18.68 7.09
CA VAL A 4 23.79 17.22 7.23
C VAL A 4 22.48 16.57 6.78
N LEU A 5 22.57 15.70 5.78
CA LEU A 5 21.43 14.98 5.21
C LEU A 5 21.42 13.54 5.72
N HIS A 6 20.52 13.24 6.64
CA HIS A 6 20.34 11.90 7.16
C HIS A 6 19.58 11.02 6.19
N ALA A 7 20.28 10.09 5.55
CA ALA A 7 19.72 9.07 4.68
C ALA A 7 20.71 7.92 4.45
N GLY A 8 20.19 6.77 4.02
CA GLY A 8 21.04 5.70 3.49
C GLY A 8 21.70 6.10 2.16
N LYS A 9 22.91 5.58 1.90
CA LYS A 9 23.75 5.94 0.75
C LYS A 9 23.11 5.71 -0.63
N THR A 10 22.16 4.77 -0.73
CA THR A 10 21.51 4.38 -1.99
C THR A 10 20.08 4.92 -2.13
N ASN A 11 19.68 5.89 -1.29
CA ASN A 11 18.30 6.39 -1.27
C ASN A 11 18.05 7.39 -2.41
N LYS A 12 17.19 7.02 -3.38
CA LYS A 12 16.75 7.88 -4.48
C LYS A 12 16.25 9.27 -4.03
N ASN A 13 15.60 9.33 -2.86
CA ASN A 13 15.02 10.56 -2.34
C ASN A 13 16.12 11.50 -1.80
N ALA A 14 17.23 10.96 -1.30
CA ALA A 14 18.38 11.75 -0.89
C ALA A 14 19.13 12.34 -2.09
N TYR A 15 19.21 11.60 -3.21
CA TYR A 15 19.86 12.06 -4.43
C TYR A 15 19.29 13.38 -4.96
N LYS A 16 17.98 13.64 -4.77
CA LYS A 16 17.34 14.91 -5.15
C LYS A 16 18.07 16.12 -4.56
N ALA A 17 18.32 16.06 -3.24
CA ALA A 17 18.98 17.14 -2.51
C ALA A 17 20.47 17.21 -2.85
N LEU A 18 21.15 16.07 -2.95
CA LEU A 18 22.58 16.01 -3.26
C LEU A 18 22.88 16.55 -4.67
N ILE A 19 22.09 16.18 -5.67
CA ILE A 19 22.26 16.68 -7.04
C ILE A 19 21.92 18.17 -7.10
N ALA A 20 20.85 18.61 -6.43
CA ALA A 20 20.55 20.03 -6.31
C ALA A 20 21.73 20.80 -5.67
N ALA A 21 22.36 20.22 -4.64
CA ALA A 21 23.53 20.80 -3.98
C ALA A 21 24.71 20.97 -4.95
N GLU A 22 24.99 19.98 -5.79
CA GLU A 22 26.03 20.06 -6.83
C GLU A 22 25.78 21.19 -7.83
N TYR A 23 24.55 21.33 -8.34
CA TYR A 23 24.20 22.44 -9.23
C TYR A 23 24.25 23.81 -8.53
N SER A 24 24.03 23.84 -7.22
CA SER A 24 23.98 25.06 -6.42
C SER A 24 25.34 25.44 -5.81
N GLY A 25 26.36 24.58 -5.94
CA GLY A 25 27.63 24.75 -5.22
C GLY A 25 27.46 24.77 -3.69
N VAL A 26 26.47 24.03 -3.17
CA VAL A 26 26.20 23.90 -1.73
C VAL A 26 26.80 22.59 -1.24
N GLU A 27 27.49 22.63 -0.09
CA GLU A 27 28.01 21.42 0.54
C GLU A 27 26.94 20.78 1.43
N VAL A 28 26.58 19.53 1.13
CA VAL A 28 25.66 18.72 1.94
C VAL A 28 26.37 17.41 2.30
N LYS A 29 26.54 17.16 3.59
CA LYS A 29 27.23 15.98 4.11
C LYS A 29 26.24 14.87 4.44
N LEU A 30 26.62 13.62 4.16
CA LEU A 30 25.91 12.45 4.68
C LEU A 30 26.59 11.99 5.98
N PRO A 31 25.84 11.55 7.01
CA PRO A 31 26.44 10.93 8.19
C PRO A 31 27.21 9.66 7.82
N GLU A 32 28.37 9.45 8.44
CA GLU A 32 29.23 8.28 8.15
C GLU A 32 28.57 6.95 8.57
N ASN A 33 27.85 6.95 9.69
CA ASN A 33 27.31 5.77 10.37
C ASN A 33 25.77 5.74 10.39
N PHE A 34 25.12 6.17 9.31
CA PHE A 34 23.65 6.08 9.23
C PHE A 34 23.19 4.64 8.89
N GLU A 35 22.40 4.04 9.77
CA GLU A 35 21.80 2.71 9.58
C GLU A 35 20.27 2.80 9.52
N MET A 36 19.69 2.41 8.38
CA MET A 36 18.25 2.41 8.18
C MET A 36 17.56 1.35 9.05
N GLY A 37 16.57 1.75 9.83
CA GLY A 37 15.87 0.94 10.82
C GLY A 37 16.38 1.13 12.24
N VAL A 38 17.59 1.69 12.42
CA VAL A 38 18.22 1.96 13.71
C VAL A 38 18.34 3.46 13.94
N SER A 39 19.15 4.16 13.14
CA SER A 39 19.41 5.60 13.29
C SER A 39 18.14 6.44 13.17
N ASN A 40 17.24 6.10 12.23
CA ASN A 40 15.97 6.81 12.05
C ASN A 40 14.86 6.45 13.05
N LYS A 41 15.17 5.62 14.06
CA LYS A 41 14.24 5.23 15.12
C LYS A 41 14.66 5.74 16.49
N THR A 42 15.82 6.39 16.63
CA THR A 42 16.23 6.96 17.92
C THR A 42 15.35 8.15 18.30
N PRO A 43 15.19 8.44 19.61
CA PRO A 43 14.43 9.60 20.07
C PRO A 43 14.92 10.93 19.47
N GLU A 44 16.23 11.08 19.27
CA GLU A 44 16.85 12.28 18.69
C GLU A 44 16.42 12.47 17.23
N PHE A 45 16.39 11.38 16.45
CA PHE A 45 15.92 11.44 15.07
C PHE A 45 14.42 11.72 14.99
N LEU A 46 13.62 11.10 15.87
CA LEU A 46 12.17 11.29 15.90
C LEU A 46 11.77 12.72 16.30
N LYS A 47 12.60 13.45 17.04
CA LYS A 47 12.44 14.89 17.27
C LYS A 47 12.57 15.71 15.98
N MET A 48 13.37 15.26 15.02
CA MET A 48 13.54 15.93 13.72
C MET A 48 12.46 15.53 12.70
N ASN A 49 12.07 14.26 12.68
CA ASN A 49 10.99 13.75 11.86
C ASN A 49 10.14 12.76 12.67
N PRO A 50 8.94 13.16 13.14
CA PRO A 50 8.07 12.30 13.94
C PRO A 50 7.67 10.98 13.28
N ILE A 51 7.72 10.89 11.95
CA ILE A 51 7.37 9.67 11.19
C ILE A 51 8.58 8.72 11.09
N GLY A 52 9.79 9.18 11.43
CA GLY A 52 11.03 8.40 11.35
C GLY A 52 11.39 8.00 9.92
N LYS A 53 11.00 8.80 8.93
CA LYS A 53 11.34 8.60 7.51
C LYS A 53 12.61 9.38 7.14
N VAL A 54 13.24 8.93 6.06
CA VAL A 54 14.40 9.59 5.44
C VAL A 54 14.10 10.00 3.99
N PRO A 55 14.72 11.06 3.47
CA PRO A 55 15.75 11.90 4.09
C PRO A 55 15.23 12.94 5.09
N VAL A 56 16.13 13.40 5.97
CA VAL A 56 15.96 14.58 6.84
C VAL A 56 17.22 15.44 6.74
N LEU A 57 17.07 16.74 6.50
CA LEU A 57 18.17 17.70 6.45
C LEU A 57 18.25 18.46 7.77
N GLU A 58 19.38 18.36 8.46
CA GLU A 58 19.72 19.27 9.56
C GLU A 58 20.27 20.58 9.00
N THR A 59 19.67 21.69 9.44
CA THR A 59 20.11 23.04 9.13
C THR A 59 20.41 23.80 10.42
N PRO A 60 21.14 24.92 10.37
CA PRO A 60 21.37 25.76 11.55
C PRO A 60 20.08 26.28 12.21
N GLU A 61 18.99 26.39 11.46
CA GLU A 61 17.69 26.94 11.90
C GLU A 61 16.72 25.84 12.36
N GLY A 62 17.06 24.57 12.13
CA GLY A 62 16.22 23.43 12.45
C GLY A 62 16.17 22.37 11.34
N PRO A 63 15.56 21.21 11.62
CA PRO A 63 15.46 20.13 10.65
C PRO A 63 14.37 20.38 9.60
N VAL A 64 14.60 19.93 8.37
CA VAL A 64 13.62 19.89 7.28
C VAL A 64 13.46 18.44 6.82
N PHE A 65 12.23 17.93 6.80
CA PHE A 65 11.90 16.62 6.23
C PHE A 65 11.02 16.79 4.98
N GLU A 66 10.80 15.68 4.26
CA GLU A 66 10.30 15.62 2.87
C GLU A 66 11.34 15.94 1.80
N SER A 67 11.62 14.95 0.95
CA SER A 67 12.73 15.03 -0.01
C SER A 67 12.63 16.18 -1.02
N ASN A 68 11.41 16.50 -1.48
CA ASN A 68 11.19 17.62 -2.40
C ASN A 68 11.35 18.96 -1.66
N ALA A 69 10.94 19.07 -0.39
CA ALA A 69 11.13 20.27 0.42
C ALA A 69 12.62 20.51 0.72
N ILE A 70 13.36 19.45 1.05
CA ILE A 70 14.81 19.50 1.26
C ILE A 70 15.53 19.96 -0.01
N ALA A 71 15.23 19.36 -1.17
CA ALA A 71 15.84 19.76 -2.44
C ALA A 71 15.55 21.23 -2.76
N ARG A 72 14.34 21.71 -2.46
CA ARG A 72 14.00 23.12 -2.61
C ARG A 72 14.82 24.01 -1.66
N TYR A 73 14.91 23.63 -0.38
CA TYR A 73 15.69 24.39 0.59
C TYR A 73 17.14 24.54 0.12
N VAL A 74 17.79 23.43 -0.26
CA VAL A 74 19.17 23.43 -0.75
C VAL A 74 19.35 24.34 -1.96
N ALA A 75 18.45 24.27 -2.94
CA ALA A 75 18.55 25.11 -4.12
C ALA A 75 18.36 26.61 -3.79
N ARG A 76 17.51 26.96 -2.82
CA ARG A 76 17.26 28.37 -2.42
C ARG A 76 18.37 29.01 -1.60
N LEU A 77 19.35 28.25 -1.11
CA LEU A 77 20.49 28.80 -0.37
C LEU A 77 21.40 29.69 -1.22
N LYS A 78 21.26 29.65 -2.55
CA LYS A 78 21.90 30.59 -3.48
C LYS A 78 20.82 31.36 -4.25
N ALA A 79 20.89 32.70 -4.18
CA ALA A 79 19.91 33.57 -4.81
C ALA A 79 19.90 33.44 -6.35
N ASP A 80 21.08 33.37 -6.98
CA ASP A 80 21.23 33.21 -8.43
C ASP A 80 21.28 31.74 -8.86
N ASN A 81 20.32 30.94 -8.40
CA ASN A 81 20.27 29.53 -8.74
C ASN A 81 19.38 29.28 -9.98
N PRO A 82 19.91 28.71 -11.08
CA PRO A 82 19.13 28.43 -12.28
C PRO A 82 18.03 27.39 -12.09
N LEU A 83 18.03 26.64 -10.98
CA LEU A 83 17.11 25.52 -10.77
C LEU A 83 15.63 25.91 -10.57
N TYR A 84 15.32 27.20 -10.40
CA TYR A 84 13.96 27.73 -10.17
C TYR A 84 13.31 28.41 -11.37
N GLY A 85 14.02 28.49 -12.50
CA GLY A 85 13.60 29.34 -13.61
C GLY A 85 13.64 30.83 -13.24
N CYS A 86 13.25 31.68 -14.20
CA CYS A 86 13.40 33.13 -14.06
C CYS A 86 12.05 33.86 -13.97
N THR A 87 10.95 33.19 -14.29
CA THR A 87 9.61 33.79 -14.35
C THR A 87 8.63 33.03 -13.47
N LEU A 88 7.51 33.69 -13.13
CA LEU A 88 6.44 33.05 -12.36
C LEU A 88 5.88 31.82 -13.08
N ILE A 89 5.81 31.84 -14.42
CA ILE A 89 5.33 30.70 -15.20
C ILE A 89 6.33 29.54 -15.21
N ASP A 90 7.64 29.82 -15.21
CA ASP A 90 8.66 28.77 -15.06
C ASP A 90 8.54 28.11 -13.69
N TYR A 91 8.40 28.92 -12.63
CA TYR A 91 8.21 28.41 -11.28
C TYR A 91 6.98 27.50 -11.18
N ALA A 92 5.83 27.95 -11.69
CA ALA A 92 4.60 27.16 -11.70
C ALA A 92 4.76 25.83 -12.46
N ARG A 93 5.45 25.86 -13.61
CA ARG A 93 5.73 24.64 -14.41
C ARG A 93 6.71 23.71 -13.71
N ILE A 94 7.70 24.23 -13.00
CA ILE A 94 8.64 23.42 -12.21
C ILE A 94 7.86 22.68 -11.11
N GLU A 95 7.03 23.40 -10.35
CA GLU A 95 6.21 22.80 -9.31
C GLU A 95 5.22 21.76 -9.89
N GLN A 96 4.57 22.07 -11.02
CA GLN A 96 3.71 21.12 -11.75
C GLN A 96 4.43 19.80 -12.04
N TRP A 97 5.66 19.85 -12.55
CA TRP A 97 6.43 18.65 -12.86
C TRP A 97 6.95 17.92 -11.62
N ILE A 98 7.23 18.63 -10.52
CA ILE A 98 7.60 18.01 -9.24
C ILE A 98 6.43 17.21 -8.66
N ASP A 99 5.23 17.78 -8.71
CA ASP A 99 4.01 17.12 -8.24
C ASP A 99 3.65 15.94 -9.15
N PHE A 100 3.70 16.12 -10.46
CA PHE A 100 3.52 15.04 -11.44
C PHE A 100 4.53 13.90 -11.21
N ALA A 101 5.81 14.22 -11.01
CA ALA A 101 6.85 13.22 -10.72
C ALA A 101 6.56 12.43 -9.44
N SER A 102 5.95 13.04 -8.44
CA SER A 102 5.68 12.42 -7.15
C SER A 102 4.41 11.57 -7.18
N MET A 103 3.35 12.10 -7.80
CA MET A 103 2.00 11.50 -7.79
C MET A 103 1.79 10.48 -8.90
N GLU A 104 2.31 10.73 -10.10
CA GLU A 104 2.04 9.91 -11.29
C GLU A 104 3.20 8.96 -11.63
N ILE A 105 4.44 9.33 -11.31
CA ILE A 105 5.62 8.51 -11.59
C ILE A 105 6.04 7.71 -10.35
N ASP A 106 6.46 8.38 -9.29
CA ASP A 106 7.04 7.72 -8.12
C ASP A 106 6.05 6.79 -7.41
N ALA A 107 4.82 7.26 -7.20
CA ALA A 107 3.79 6.47 -6.54
C ALA A 107 3.48 5.18 -7.30
N ASN A 108 3.42 5.21 -8.63
CA ASN A 108 3.12 4.04 -9.45
C ASN A 108 4.33 3.10 -9.57
N ILE A 109 5.55 3.63 -9.67
CA ILE A 109 6.78 2.82 -9.56
C ILE A 109 6.85 2.11 -8.20
N ALA A 110 6.56 2.82 -7.10
CA ALA A 110 6.57 2.26 -5.76
C ALA A 110 5.53 1.14 -5.59
N LYS A 111 4.30 1.35 -6.07
CA LYS A 111 3.22 0.35 -6.04
C LYS A 111 3.54 -0.91 -6.84
N TRP A 112 4.31 -0.79 -7.92
CA TRP A 112 4.80 -1.95 -8.68
C TRP A 112 6.00 -2.62 -8.00
N TYR A 113 7.02 -1.84 -7.62
CA TYR A 113 8.29 -2.37 -7.15
C TYR A 113 8.24 -2.95 -5.72
N TYR A 114 7.65 -2.23 -4.76
CA TYR A 114 7.75 -2.60 -3.35
C TYR A 114 7.11 -3.95 -3.01
N PRO A 115 5.93 -4.31 -3.53
CA PRO A 115 5.36 -5.65 -3.30
C PRO A 115 6.24 -6.77 -3.86
N ARG A 116 6.87 -6.57 -5.02
CA ARG A 116 7.82 -7.54 -5.60
C ARG A 116 9.08 -7.74 -4.76
N ARG A 117 9.42 -6.77 -3.91
CA ARG A 117 10.55 -6.85 -2.97
C ARG A 117 10.16 -7.28 -1.56
N GLY A 118 8.88 -7.61 -1.34
CA GLY A 118 8.38 -8.02 -0.02
C GLY A 118 8.17 -6.84 0.95
N TYR A 119 8.22 -5.60 0.47
CA TYR A 119 7.91 -4.40 1.26
C TYR A 119 6.42 -4.04 1.26
N GLY A 120 5.58 -4.91 0.71
CA GLY A 120 4.13 -4.78 0.66
C GLY A 120 3.47 -6.08 0.22
N VAL A 121 2.15 -6.15 0.35
CA VAL A 121 1.38 -7.31 -0.13
C VAL A 121 1.35 -7.27 -1.66
N TYR A 122 1.79 -8.36 -2.29
CA TYR A 122 1.65 -8.54 -3.73
C TYR A 122 0.22 -8.94 -4.10
N LEU A 123 -0.43 -8.11 -4.92
CA LEU A 123 -1.75 -8.37 -5.49
C LEU A 123 -1.66 -8.14 -7.01
N PRO A 124 -1.85 -9.18 -7.86
CA PRO A 124 -1.73 -9.02 -9.31
C PRO A 124 -2.57 -7.87 -9.88
N PRO A 125 -3.86 -7.69 -9.51
CA PRO A 125 -4.66 -6.60 -10.06
C PRO A 125 -4.13 -5.20 -9.67
N ALA A 126 -3.55 -5.06 -8.47
CA ALA A 126 -2.99 -3.79 -8.02
C ALA A 126 -1.71 -3.43 -8.79
N GLU A 127 -0.90 -4.45 -9.11
CA GLU A 127 0.28 -4.28 -9.95
C GLU A 127 -0.11 -3.92 -11.40
N GLU A 128 -1.06 -4.64 -12.00
CA GLU A 128 -1.56 -4.34 -13.34
C GLU A 128 -2.08 -2.90 -13.44
N PHE A 129 -2.83 -2.45 -12.43
CA PHE A 129 -3.30 -1.07 -12.35
C PHE A 129 -2.16 -0.05 -12.20
N ALA A 130 -1.15 -0.35 -11.37
CA ALA A 130 0.02 0.50 -11.21
C ALA A 130 0.83 0.61 -12.52
N ILE A 131 1.00 -0.50 -13.24
CA ILE A 131 1.66 -0.54 -14.55
C ILE A 131 0.89 0.29 -15.57
N ALA A 132 -0.43 0.11 -15.67
CA ALA A 132 -1.26 0.87 -16.61
C ALA A 132 -1.24 2.38 -16.32
N SER A 133 -1.32 2.75 -15.03
CA SER A 133 -1.24 4.14 -14.59
C SER A 133 0.13 4.75 -14.88
N LEU A 134 1.21 4.01 -14.64
CA LEU A 134 2.57 4.43 -14.97
C LEU A 134 2.74 4.62 -16.48
N LYS A 135 2.23 3.69 -17.31
CA LYS A 135 2.28 3.82 -18.78
C LYS A 135 1.56 5.06 -19.26
N ARG A 136 0.38 5.38 -18.69
CA ARG A 136 -0.35 6.62 -19.00
C ARG A 136 0.49 7.87 -18.67
N ALA A 137 1.09 7.90 -17.48
CA ALA A 137 1.94 9.01 -17.05
C ALA A 137 3.19 9.16 -17.94
N LEU A 138 3.87 8.04 -18.23
CA LEU A 138 5.02 8.02 -19.13
C LEU A 138 4.64 8.43 -20.56
N GLY A 139 3.42 8.10 -21.03
CA GLY A 139 2.91 8.57 -22.31
C GLY A 139 2.76 10.10 -22.38
N ALA A 140 2.20 10.72 -21.33
CA ALA A 140 2.11 12.17 -21.23
C ALA A 140 3.50 12.82 -21.19
N LEU A 141 4.41 12.27 -20.38
CA LEU A 141 5.79 12.73 -20.27
C LEU A 141 6.55 12.58 -21.61
N ASN A 142 6.37 11.46 -22.31
CA ASN A 142 6.98 11.18 -23.61
C ASN A 142 6.53 12.19 -24.66
N THR A 143 5.24 12.54 -24.68
CA THR A 143 4.69 13.57 -25.57
C THR A 143 5.32 14.93 -25.28
N HIS A 144 5.41 15.33 -24.01
CA HIS A 144 6.07 16.60 -23.64
C HIS A 144 7.54 16.62 -24.07
N LEU A 145 8.26 15.53 -23.83
CA LEU A 145 9.68 15.40 -24.17
C LEU A 145 9.96 15.17 -25.66
N ALA A 146 8.94 15.08 -26.52
CA ALA A 146 9.16 14.96 -27.96
C ALA A 146 9.82 16.22 -28.53
N SER A 147 9.41 17.40 -28.06
CA SER A 147 9.91 18.71 -28.51
C SER A 147 10.77 19.45 -27.48
N ASN A 148 10.97 18.88 -26.29
CA ASN A 148 11.70 19.51 -25.20
C ASN A 148 12.90 18.66 -24.75
N THR A 149 14.05 19.30 -24.54
CA THR A 149 15.25 18.63 -23.99
C THR A 149 15.15 18.45 -22.47
N TYR A 150 14.58 19.44 -21.78
CA TYR A 150 14.34 19.48 -20.34
C TYR A 150 12.86 19.74 -20.06
N LEU A 151 12.41 19.57 -18.82
CA LEU A 151 11.00 19.72 -18.50
C LEU A 151 10.50 21.17 -18.57
N VAL A 152 11.35 22.12 -18.18
CA VAL A 152 11.03 23.56 -18.16
C VAL A 152 12.20 24.36 -18.74
N GLY A 153 11.91 25.20 -19.73
CA GLY A 153 12.92 26.04 -20.38
C GLY A 153 13.95 25.24 -21.18
N HIS A 154 15.21 25.70 -21.14
CA HIS A 154 16.32 25.17 -21.96
C HIS A 154 17.51 24.66 -21.11
N SER A 155 17.32 24.48 -19.81
CA SER A 155 18.34 24.03 -18.87
C SER A 155 17.75 23.11 -17.81
N VAL A 156 18.62 22.37 -17.10
CA VAL A 156 18.22 21.57 -15.93
C VAL A 156 17.60 22.45 -14.85
N THR A 157 16.45 22.02 -14.34
CA THR A 157 15.76 22.64 -13.19
C THR A 157 15.53 21.61 -12.08
N LEU A 158 14.96 22.03 -10.94
CA LEU A 158 14.54 21.10 -9.89
C LEU A 158 13.53 20.05 -10.40
N ALA A 159 12.68 20.42 -11.37
CA ALA A 159 11.77 19.47 -12.00
C ALA A 159 12.54 18.29 -12.60
N ASP A 160 13.64 18.58 -13.31
CA ASP A 160 14.43 17.55 -13.96
C ASP A 160 15.17 16.65 -12.97
N ILE A 161 15.74 17.25 -11.93
CA ILE A 161 16.43 16.53 -10.85
C ILE A 161 15.46 15.55 -10.17
N ILE A 162 14.29 16.04 -9.78
CA ILE A 162 13.30 15.23 -9.05
C ILE A 162 12.69 14.15 -9.94
N MET A 163 12.31 14.49 -11.18
CA MET A 163 11.80 13.52 -12.15
C MET A 163 12.81 12.40 -12.40
N THR A 164 14.07 12.75 -12.67
CA THR A 164 15.14 11.77 -12.94
C THR A 164 15.40 10.88 -11.72
N CYS A 165 15.41 11.42 -10.50
CA CYS A 165 15.59 10.62 -9.28
C CYS A 165 14.42 9.64 -9.03
N ASN A 166 13.19 10.03 -9.37
CA ASN A 166 12.04 9.13 -9.26
C ASN A 166 12.07 8.05 -10.34
N LEU A 167 12.39 8.42 -11.60
CA LEU A 167 12.59 7.48 -12.70
C LEU A 167 13.76 6.52 -12.45
N TYR A 168 14.82 6.96 -11.78
CA TYR A 168 16.00 6.15 -11.48
C TYR A 168 15.66 4.85 -10.76
N LEU A 169 14.70 4.86 -9.83
CA LEU A 169 14.23 3.63 -9.18
C LEU A 169 13.60 2.68 -10.19
N GLY A 170 12.75 3.21 -11.08
CA GLY A 170 12.15 2.45 -12.17
C GLY A 170 13.22 1.84 -13.07
N PHE A 171 14.05 2.69 -13.69
CA PHE A 171 15.08 2.28 -14.65
C PHE A 171 16.07 1.29 -14.05
N SER A 172 16.50 1.45 -12.80
CA SER A 172 17.49 0.55 -12.19
C SER A 172 16.90 -0.75 -11.66
N GLN A 173 15.59 -0.84 -11.42
CA GLN A 173 14.99 -1.99 -10.72
C GLN A 173 13.92 -2.76 -11.49
N ILE A 174 13.11 -2.11 -12.33
CA ILE A 174 11.89 -2.74 -12.90
C ILE A 174 11.60 -2.39 -14.36
N LEU A 175 12.06 -1.24 -14.87
CA LEU A 175 11.74 -0.79 -16.23
C LEU A 175 12.76 -1.39 -17.20
N ILE A 176 12.48 -2.61 -17.65
CA ILE A 176 13.30 -3.33 -18.63
C ILE A 176 13.22 -2.69 -20.03
N LYS A 177 14.16 -3.03 -20.91
CA LYS A 177 14.27 -2.40 -22.24
C LYS A 177 12.99 -2.50 -23.08
N SER A 178 12.29 -3.65 -23.04
CA SER A 178 11.04 -3.80 -23.78
C SER A 178 9.94 -2.84 -23.30
N PHE A 179 9.92 -2.52 -22.00
CA PHE A 179 9.00 -1.55 -21.43
C PHE A 179 9.38 -0.12 -21.80
N THR A 180 10.66 0.26 -21.66
CA THR A 180 11.09 1.65 -21.92
C THR A 180 11.07 2.01 -23.40
N SER A 181 11.17 1.02 -24.29
CA SER A 181 11.11 1.23 -25.74
C SER A 181 9.76 1.77 -26.22
N GLU A 182 8.69 1.64 -25.42
CA GLU A 182 7.39 2.28 -25.68
C GLU A 182 7.44 3.82 -25.49
N PHE A 183 8.46 4.34 -24.79
CA PHE A 183 8.61 5.75 -24.41
C PHE A 183 9.99 6.31 -24.78
N PRO A 184 10.35 6.38 -26.08
CA PRO A 184 11.71 6.68 -26.52
C PRO A 184 12.22 8.07 -26.10
N HIS A 185 11.34 9.07 -25.97
CA HIS A 185 11.75 10.41 -25.54
C HIS A 185 12.01 10.47 -24.04
N VAL A 186 11.28 9.68 -23.24
CA VAL A 186 11.58 9.50 -21.81
C VAL A 186 12.91 8.80 -21.63
N GLU A 187 13.17 7.75 -22.42
CA GLU A 187 14.45 7.05 -22.38
C GLU A 187 15.63 7.96 -22.76
N ARG A 188 15.50 8.72 -23.86
CA ARG A 188 16.48 9.75 -24.25
C ARG A 188 16.71 10.74 -23.12
N TYR A 189 15.64 11.24 -22.52
CA TYR A 189 15.71 12.21 -21.44
C TYR A 189 16.44 11.66 -20.23
N PHE A 190 16.02 10.49 -19.73
CA PHE A 190 16.62 9.85 -18.56
C PHE A 190 18.13 9.66 -18.75
N TRP A 191 18.55 9.08 -19.89
CA TRP A 191 19.97 8.86 -20.18
C TRP A 191 20.75 10.16 -20.37
N THR A 192 20.13 11.20 -20.91
CA THR A 192 20.76 12.53 -20.99
C THR A 192 21.07 13.05 -19.58
N LEU A 193 20.09 12.99 -18.67
CA LEU A 193 20.21 13.57 -17.33
C LEU A 193 21.19 12.78 -16.45
N VAL A 194 21.08 11.45 -16.37
CA VAL A 194 21.96 10.66 -15.48
C VAL A 194 23.43 10.69 -15.90
N ASN A 195 23.72 11.02 -17.17
CA ASN A 195 25.09 11.17 -17.68
C ASN A 195 25.65 12.60 -17.56
N GLN A 196 24.86 13.58 -17.13
CA GLN A 196 25.38 14.90 -16.79
C GLN A 196 26.38 14.80 -15.62
N PRO A 197 27.48 15.59 -15.59
CA PRO A 197 28.51 15.48 -14.56
C PRO A 197 27.97 15.53 -13.12
N ASN A 198 27.06 16.46 -12.84
CA ASN A 198 26.48 16.65 -11.50
C ASN A 198 25.59 15.47 -11.07
N PHE A 199 24.88 14.85 -12.01
CA PHE A 199 24.10 13.64 -11.74
C PHE A 199 25.01 12.44 -11.54
N LYS A 200 25.95 12.21 -12.47
CA LYS A 200 26.87 11.08 -12.47
C LYS A 200 27.75 11.05 -11.21
N LYS A 201 28.14 12.21 -10.68
CA LYS A 201 28.89 12.32 -9.42
C LYS A 201 28.13 11.71 -8.23
N ILE A 202 26.79 11.84 -8.20
CA ILE A 202 25.94 11.36 -7.11
C ILE A 202 25.40 9.95 -7.39
N LEU A 203 24.92 9.69 -8.60
CA LEU A 203 24.29 8.42 -8.99
C LEU A 203 25.30 7.33 -9.34
N GLY A 204 26.53 7.70 -9.69
CA GLY A 204 27.51 6.80 -10.26
C GLY A 204 27.13 6.33 -11.68
N GLU A 205 27.62 5.15 -12.06
CA GLU A 205 27.23 4.50 -13.30
C GLU A 205 25.84 3.85 -13.15
N VAL A 206 24.87 4.33 -13.93
CA VAL A 206 23.50 3.83 -13.92
C VAL A 206 23.36 2.70 -14.92
N LYS A 207 22.86 1.55 -14.46
CA LYS A 207 22.51 0.40 -15.30
C LYS A 207 20.99 0.20 -15.30
N GLN A 208 20.45 -0.12 -16.47
CA GLN A 208 19.04 -0.43 -16.60
C GLN A 208 18.74 -1.83 -16.07
N ALA A 209 17.53 -2.04 -15.56
CA ALA A 209 17.03 -3.35 -15.16
C ALA A 209 17.00 -4.31 -16.35
N GLU A 210 17.64 -5.47 -16.19
CA GLU A 210 17.63 -6.54 -17.19
C GLU A 210 16.36 -7.40 -17.10
N SER A 211 15.78 -7.49 -15.90
CA SER A 211 14.57 -8.26 -15.63
C SER A 211 13.73 -7.60 -14.55
N VAL A 212 12.41 -7.85 -14.56
CA VAL A 212 11.52 -7.47 -13.46
C VAL A 212 11.73 -8.45 -12.31
N PRO A 213 11.91 -7.99 -11.05
CA PRO A 213 12.12 -8.88 -9.91
C PRO A 213 10.97 -9.89 -9.78
N PRO A 214 11.24 -11.16 -9.46
CA PRO A 214 10.20 -12.17 -9.34
C PRO A 214 9.24 -11.84 -8.20
N VAL A 215 8.00 -12.33 -8.31
CA VAL A 215 7.03 -12.23 -7.22
C VAL A 215 7.53 -13.07 -6.04
N PRO A 216 7.50 -12.55 -4.80
CA PRO A 216 7.86 -13.33 -3.62
C PRO A 216 6.97 -14.57 -3.52
N THR A 217 7.55 -15.75 -3.69
CA THR A 217 6.85 -17.00 -3.36
C THR A 217 6.81 -17.12 -1.84
N LYS A 218 5.62 -17.32 -1.26
CA LYS A 218 5.50 -17.65 0.17
C LYS A 218 6.20 -19.00 0.42
N LYS A 219 7.51 -18.99 0.69
CA LYS A 219 8.09 -20.05 1.52
C LYS A 219 7.58 -19.82 2.95
N PRO A 220 7.10 -20.85 3.66
CA PRO A 220 6.89 -20.76 5.10
C PRO A 220 8.17 -20.20 5.72
N ALA A 221 8.04 -19.18 6.55
CA ALA A 221 9.17 -18.62 7.27
C ALA A 221 9.89 -19.76 8.01
N ALA A 222 11.08 -20.12 7.54
CA ALA A 222 11.96 -20.98 8.32
C ALA A 222 12.28 -20.21 9.60
N PRO A 223 12.14 -20.81 10.79
CA PRO A 223 12.56 -20.17 12.03
C PRO A 223 14.02 -19.74 11.89
N PRO A 224 14.40 -18.55 12.41
CA PRO A 224 15.77 -18.08 12.31
C PRO A 224 16.71 -19.14 12.90
N LYS A 225 17.69 -19.58 12.11
CA LYS A 225 18.78 -20.43 12.57
C LYS A 225 19.49 -19.69 13.70
N GLU A 226 19.28 -20.15 14.92
CA GLU A 226 20.11 -19.79 16.06
C GLU A 226 21.56 -20.15 15.75
N THR A 227 22.40 -19.13 15.56
CA THR A 227 23.84 -19.27 15.70
C THR A 227 24.15 -19.51 17.16
N LYS A 228 24.32 -20.78 17.55
CA LYS A 228 24.82 -21.17 18.88
C LYS A 228 26.20 -20.53 19.13
N PRO A 229 26.38 -19.75 20.20
CA PRO A 229 27.72 -19.47 20.73
C PRO A 229 28.25 -20.73 21.43
N LYS A 230 29.49 -21.10 21.13
CA LYS A 230 30.27 -22.08 21.91
C LYS A 230 30.44 -21.58 23.34
N ALA A 231 30.15 -22.43 24.32
CA ALA A 231 30.75 -22.33 25.66
C ALA A 231 30.91 -23.73 26.28
N GLU A 232 32.14 -24.04 26.66
CA GLU A 232 32.54 -25.20 27.47
C GLU A 232 32.15 -25.04 28.96
N PRO A 233 32.20 -26.11 29.77
CA PRO A 233 31.17 -26.43 30.75
C PRO A 233 31.52 -26.04 32.19
N LYS A 234 30.50 -25.82 33.04
CA LYS A 234 30.60 -26.06 34.49
C LYS A 234 29.23 -26.18 35.20
N LYS A 235 28.99 -27.41 35.67
CA LYS A 235 28.40 -27.91 36.93
C LYS A 235 27.15 -27.24 37.56
N GLU A 236 26.10 -28.07 37.62
CA GLU A 236 25.22 -28.40 38.76
C GLU A 236 25.01 -27.41 39.92
N ALA A 237 23.75 -27.03 40.17
CA ALA A 237 23.01 -27.42 41.38
C ALA A 237 21.53 -26.97 41.31
N LYS A 238 20.62 -27.86 41.73
CA LYS A 238 19.17 -27.63 41.90
C LYS A 238 18.88 -26.91 43.23
N LYS A 239 17.82 -26.08 43.26
CA LYS A 239 16.80 -26.07 44.34
C LYS A 239 15.60 -25.17 44.00
N GLU A 240 14.40 -25.72 44.20
CA GLU A 240 13.10 -25.02 44.29
C GLU A 240 13.00 -24.21 45.60
N VAL A 241 12.16 -23.16 45.61
CA VAL A 241 10.99 -22.94 46.50
C VAL A 241 10.48 -21.48 46.42
N GLU A 242 9.17 -21.36 46.17
CA GLU A 242 8.10 -20.40 46.54
C GLU A 242 8.32 -18.88 46.80
N LYS A 243 7.37 -18.09 46.25
CA LYS A 243 6.93 -16.70 46.60
C LYS A 243 6.26 -16.66 48.01
N PRO A 244 5.91 -15.50 48.66
CA PRO A 244 5.79 -14.10 48.15
C PRO A 244 6.24 -12.96 49.14
N ALA A 245 6.46 -11.72 48.63
CA ALA A 245 6.00 -10.43 49.21
C ALA A 245 6.58 -9.22 48.43
N LYS A 246 5.85 -8.09 48.40
CA LYS A 246 6.03 -6.88 47.56
C LYS A 246 6.76 -5.71 48.25
N ALA A 247 7.20 -4.77 47.40
CA ALA A 247 7.64 -3.36 47.56
C ALA A 247 9.17 -3.14 47.62
N GLU A 248 9.82 -2.24 46.88
CA GLU A 248 9.46 -1.27 45.83
C GLU A 248 10.75 -0.84 45.07
N ALA A 249 10.60 -0.41 43.81
CA ALA A 249 11.47 0.46 43.00
C ALA A 249 12.86 -0.03 42.48
N ALA A 250 12.88 -0.46 41.21
CA ALA A 250 13.93 -0.16 40.22
C ALA A 250 13.36 -0.44 38.80
N GLU A 251 13.45 0.53 37.89
CA GLU A 251 13.01 0.42 36.49
C GLU A 251 13.96 -0.49 35.69
N GLU A 252 13.45 -1.62 35.19
CA GLU A 252 14.09 -2.49 34.20
C GLU A 252 13.10 -2.81 33.06
N GLU A 253 13.67 -2.94 31.87
CA GLU A 253 13.06 -3.02 30.54
C GLU A 253 11.83 -3.95 30.42
N GLU A 254 10.69 -3.38 30.01
CA GLU A 254 9.51 -4.15 29.59
C GLU A 254 9.76 -4.73 28.19
N ALA A 255 9.92 -6.06 28.11
CA ALA A 255 9.85 -6.83 26.87
C ALA A 255 8.61 -6.44 26.04
N PRO A 256 8.69 -6.46 24.69
CA PRO A 256 7.63 -5.92 23.85
C PRO A 256 6.31 -6.68 24.07
N LYS A 257 5.28 -5.94 24.50
CA LYS A 257 3.90 -6.43 24.60
C LYS A 257 3.48 -7.07 23.27
N PRO A 258 2.91 -8.29 23.27
CA PRO A 258 2.33 -8.87 22.08
C PRO A 258 1.20 -7.96 21.59
N LYS A 259 1.11 -7.77 20.25
CA LYS A 259 0.01 -7.06 19.61
C LYS A 259 -1.33 -7.55 20.19
N PRO A 260 -2.28 -6.66 20.51
CA PRO A 260 -3.58 -7.06 21.02
C PRO A 260 -4.20 -8.09 20.07
N LYS A 261 -4.49 -9.29 20.58
CA LYS A 261 -5.24 -10.31 19.83
C LYS A 261 -6.61 -9.73 19.51
N ASN A 262 -7.07 -9.86 18.27
CA ASN A 262 -8.40 -9.39 17.90
C ASN A 262 -9.43 -10.12 18.77
N PRO A 263 -10.45 -9.45 19.33
CA PRO A 263 -11.46 -10.09 20.18
C PRO A 263 -12.11 -11.33 19.54
N LEU A 264 -12.19 -11.40 18.21
CA LEU A 264 -12.72 -12.56 17.48
C LEU A 264 -11.79 -13.79 17.48
N ASP A 265 -10.49 -13.60 17.71
CA ASP A 265 -9.52 -14.70 17.89
C ASP A 265 -9.66 -15.39 19.27
N LEU A 266 -10.45 -14.80 20.19
CA LEU A 266 -10.74 -15.34 21.52
C LEU A 266 -12.06 -16.14 21.56
N LEU A 267 -12.83 -16.14 20.47
CA LEU A 267 -14.08 -16.89 20.40
C LEU A 267 -13.82 -18.41 20.34
N PRO A 268 -14.71 -19.25 20.93
CA PRO A 268 -14.58 -20.71 20.90
C PRO A 268 -14.44 -21.21 19.46
N PRO A 269 -13.52 -22.15 19.16
CA PRO A 269 -13.30 -22.63 17.80
C PRO A 269 -14.61 -23.06 17.12
N SER A 270 -14.87 -22.53 15.92
CA SER A 270 -16.03 -22.93 15.12
C SER A 270 -15.73 -24.23 14.39
N LYS A 271 -16.78 -25.03 14.16
CA LYS A 271 -16.70 -26.18 13.24
C LYS A 271 -16.51 -25.74 11.79
N MET A 272 -16.91 -24.52 11.46
CA MET A 272 -16.70 -23.91 10.15
C MET A 272 -15.30 -23.29 10.07
N VAL A 273 -14.49 -23.75 9.13
CA VAL A 273 -13.23 -23.10 8.76
C VAL A 273 -13.49 -22.17 7.57
N LEU A 274 -13.46 -20.86 7.81
CA LEU A 274 -13.80 -19.87 6.79
C LEU A 274 -12.89 -19.93 5.56
N ASP A 275 -11.61 -20.26 5.72
CA ASP A 275 -10.67 -20.40 4.61
C ASP A 275 -11.02 -21.60 3.71
N ASP A 276 -11.52 -22.69 4.28
CA ASP A 276 -11.98 -23.87 3.52
C ASP A 276 -13.26 -23.55 2.75
N TRP A 277 -14.18 -22.80 3.37
CA TRP A 277 -15.35 -22.25 2.67
C TRP A 277 -14.94 -21.39 1.48
N LYS A 278 -14.06 -20.40 1.69
CA LYS A 278 -13.59 -19.49 0.63
C LYS A 278 -12.86 -20.24 -0.50
N ARG A 279 -12.13 -21.30 -0.15
CA ARG A 279 -11.47 -22.19 -1.10
C ARG A 279 -12.49 -23.00 -1.90
N LEU A 280 -13.51 -23.58 -1.26
CA LEU A 280 -14.58 -24.30 -1.94
C LEU A 280 -15.34 -23.38 -2.91
N TYR A 281 -15.75 -22.21 -2.43
CA TYR A 281 -16.42 -21.18 -3.24
C TYR A 281 -15.59 -20.81 -4.47
N SER A 282 -14.29 -20.56 -4.30
CA SER A 282 -13.41 -20.12 -5.39
C SER A 282 -13.07 -21.21 -6.41
N ASN A 283 -13.07 -22.48 -6.00
CA ASN A 283 -12.71 -23.60 -6.87
C ASN A 283 -13.91 -24.18 -7.62
N THR A 284 -15.13 -23.87 -7.18
CA THR A 284 -16.35 -24.35 -7.83
C THR A 284 -16.67 -23.48 -9.03
N LYS A 285 -16.49 -24.02 -10.25
CA LYS A 285 -16.77 -23.32 -11.52
C LYS A 285 -18.03 -23.81 -12.24
N THR A 286 -18.46 -25.03 -11.94
CA THR A 286 -19.64 -25.72 -12.53
C THR A 286 -20.42 -26.39 -11.42
N ASN A 287 -21.72 -26.61 -11.61
CA ASN A 287 -22.63 -27.19 -10.61
C ASN A 287 -22.58 -26.45 -9.27
N PHE A 288 -22.59 -25.10 -9.35
CA PHE A 288 -22.34 -24.22 -8.21
C PHE A 288 -23.28 -24.50 -7.04
N ARG A 289 -24.56 -24.75 -7.33
CA ARG A 289 -25.57 -25.10 -6.34
C ARG A 289 -25.31 -26.45 -5.65
N GLU A 290 -24.94 -27.47 -6.41
CA GLU A 290 -24.72 -28.82 -5.87
C GLU A 290 -23.42 -28.94 -5.07
N VAL A 291 -22.43 -28.10 -5.36
CA VAL A 291 -21.08 -28.17 -4.76
C VAL A 291 -20.85 -27.05 -3.76
N ALA A 292 -20.95 -25.78 -4.18
CA ALA A 292 -20.66 -24.64 -3.31
C ALA A 292 -21.82 -24.36 -2.34
N ILE A 293 -23.08 -24.31 -2.79
CA ILE A 293 -24.21 -24.05 -1.88
C ILE A 293 -24.42 -25.20 -0.91
N LYS A 294 -24.40 -26.45 -1.40
CA LYS A 294 -24.47 -27.61 -0.52
C LYS A 294 -23.31 -27.62 0.49
N GLY A 295 -22.08 -27.44 0.02
CA GLY A 295 -20.92 -27.40 0.89
C GLY A 295 -20.93 -26.24 1.88
N PHE A 296 -21.49 -25.09 1.50
CA PHE A 296 -21.73 -23.97 2.42
C PHE A 296 -22.58 -24.42 3.61
N TRP A 297 -23.76 -25.00 3.34
CA TRP A 297 -24.68 -25.43 4.38
C TRP A 297 -24.16 -26.63 5.19
N ASP A 298 -23.38 -27.52 4.56
CA ASP A 298 -22.71 -28.63 5.26
C ASP A 298 -21.63 -28.13 6.23
N MET A 299 -20.94 -27.03 5.90
CA MET A 299 -19.90 -26.42 6.73
C MET A 299 -20.42 -25.36 7.70
N TYR A 300 -21.61 -24.80 7.46
CA TYR A 300 -22.12 -23.65 8.19
C TYR A 300 -22.36 -23.98 9.66
N ASP A 301 -21.71 -23.20 10.53
CA ASP A 301 -21.80 -23.35 11.98
C ASP A 301 -22.54 -22.15 12.58
N PRO A 302 -23.82 -22.29 12.94
CA PRO A 302 -24.64 -21.19 13.45
C PRO A 302 -24.23 -20.72 14.85
N GLU A 303 -23.44 -21.51 15.61
CA GLU A 303 -22.89 -21.09 16.89
C GLU A 303 -21.63 -20.23 16.69
N GLY A 304 -20.86 -20.53 15.65
CA GLY A 304 -19.61 -19.85 15.34
C GLY A 304 -19.74 -18.64 14.41
N TYR A 305 -20.75 -18.60 13.56
CA TYR A 305 -20.93 -17.55 12.56
C TYR A 305 -22.36 -17.04 12.53
N SER A 306 -22.52 -15.78 12.12
CA SER A 306 -23.82 -15.15 11.87
C SER A 306 -23.91 -14.65 10.44
N LEU A 307 -25.09 -14.84 9.86
CA LEU A 307 -25.44 -14.34 8.54
C LEU A 307 -26.29 -13.08 8.68
N TRP A 308 -26.04 -12.11 7.81
CA TRP A 308 -26.71 -10.82 7.79
C TRP A 308 -27.04 -10.41 6.35
N PHE A 309 -28.29 -10.01 6.12
CA PHE A 309 -28.67 -9.25 4.95
C PHE A 309 -28.35 -7.77 5.18
N CYS A 310 -27.84 -7.10 4.14
CA CYS A 310 -27.68 -5.65 4.12
C CYS A 310 -28.39 -5.04 2.91
N ASP A 311 -29.35 -4.17 3.13
CA ASP A 311 -30.07 -3.44 2.09
C ASP A 311 -29.65 -1.97 2.10
N TYR A 312 -29.22 -1.43 0.97
CA TYR A 312 -28.77 -0.03 0.91
C TYR A 312 -29.96 0.94 1.09
N LYS A 313 -29.82 1.93 1.99
CA LYS A 313 -30.94 2.80 2.40
C LYS A 313 -31.37 3.82 1.35
N TYR A 314 -30.47 4.23 0.46
CA TYR A 314 -30.70 5.35 -0.49
C TYR A 314 -30.69 4.87 -1.94
N ASN A 315 -31.41 3.79 -2.24
CA ASN A 315 -31.39 3.22 -3.59
C ASN A 315 -31.87 4.22 -4.64
N GLU A 316 -32.74 5.17 -4.30
CA GLU A 316 -33.24 6.19 -5.23
C GLU A 316 -32.13 7.07 -5.82
N GLU A 317 -31.00 7.21 -5.13
CA GLU A 317 -29.85 7.99 -5.58
C GLU A 317 -28.99 7.26 -6.63
N ASN A 318 -29.16 5.94 -6.77
CA ASN A 318 -28.36 5.10 -7.65
C ASN A 318 -28.86 5.18 -9.09
N THR A 319 -28.67 6.33 -9.75
CA THR A 319 -29.17 6.56 -11.12
C THR A 319 -28.19 6.15 -12.22
N VAL A 320 -26.93 5.86 -11.88
CA VAL A 320 -25.86 5.59 -12.84
C VAL A 320 -25.15 4.28 -12.48
N SER A 321 -25.29 3.27 -13.35
CA SER A 321 -24.82 1.89 -13.13
C SER A 321 -23.35 1.81 -12.72
N PHE A 322 -22.46 2.47 -13.47
CA PHE A 322 -21.02 2.43 -13.17
C PHE A 322 -20.66 3.11 -11.85
N VAL A 323 -21.39 4.15 -11.45
CA VAL A 323 -21.17 4.84 -10.17
C VAL A 323 -21.62 3.94 -9.02
N THR A 324 -22.77 3.28 -9.16
CA THR A 324 -23.28 2.30 -8.18
C THR A 324 -22.31 1.13 -8.02
N MET A 325 -21.79 0.57 -9.11
CA MET A 325 -20.78 -0.50 -9.06
C MET A 325 -19.49 -0.04 -8.38
N ASN A 326 -19.01 1.18 -8.64
CA ASN A 326 -17.82 1.73 -8.00
C ASN A 326 -18.03 1.97 -6.50
N LYS A 327 -19.22 2.43 -6.10
CA LYS A 327 -19.61 2.63 -4.71
C LYS A 327 -19.58 1.32 -3.91
N VAL A 328 -20.16 0.25 -4.47
CA VAL A 328 -20.07 -1.10 -3.89
C VAL A 328 -18.61 -1.56 -3.79
N GLY A 329 -17.80 -1.30 -4.83
CA GLY A 329 -16.37 -1.61 -4.81
C GLY A 329 -15.61 -0.89 -3.69
N GLY A 330 -15.88 0.40 -3.48
CA GLY A 330 -15.30 1.19 -2.39
C GLY A 330 -15.70 0.66 -1.01
N PHE A 331 -16.96 0.27 -0.84
CA PHE A 331 -17.43 -0.37 0.41
C PHE A 331 -16.65 -1.66 0.70
N LEU A 332 -16.50 -2.54 -0.30
CA LEU A 332 -15.72 -3.78 -0.14
C LEU A 332 -14.25 -3.54 0.21
N GLN A 333 -13.64 -2.46 -0.30
CA GLN A 333 -12.27 -2.08 0.04
C GLN A 333 -12.15 -1.63 1.50
N ARG A 334 -13.14 -0.91 2.03
CA ARG A 334 -13.15 -0.49 3.45
C ARG A 334 -13.40 -1.67 4.39
N MET A 335 -14.14 -2.67 3.92
CA MET A 335 -14.36 -3.93 4.64
C MET A 335 -13.12 -4.83 4.73
N ASP A 336 -11.98 -4.49 4.09
CA ASP A 336 -10.77 -5.32 4.04
C ASP A 336 -10.19 -5.66 5.41
N LEU A 337 -10.41 -4.79 6.39
CA LEU A 337 -10.07 -4.99 7.80
C LEU A 337 -10.78 -6.21 8.43
N ALA A 338 -11.92 -6.63 7.87
CA ALA A 338 -12.68 -7.81 8.28
C ALA A 338 -12.36 -9.07 7.45
N ARG A 339 -11.44 -9.00 6.47
CA ARG A 339 -11.21 -10.09 5.49
C ARG A 339 -10.91 -11.43 6.15
N LYS A 340 -10.17 -11.45 7.27
CA LYS A 340 -9.87 -12.68 8.00
C LYS A 340 -11.11 -13.31 8.66
N TYR A 341 -12.13 -12.52 8.98
CA TYR A 341 -13.26 -12.92 9.81
C TYR A 341 -14.62 -12.90 9.09
N ALA A 342 -14.65 -12.47 7.84
CA ALA A 342 -15.87 -12.30 7.09
C ALA A 342 -15.80 -12.86 5.67
N PHE A 343 -16.96 -13.22 5.15
CA PHE A 343 -17.24 -13.46 3.75
C PHE A 343 -18.46 -12.63 3.38
N GLY A 344 -18.46 -11.98 2.22
CA GLY A 344 -19.53 -11.09 1.83
C GLY A 344 -19.86 -11.22 0.35
N LYS A 345 -21.08 -10.86 0.00
CA LYS A 345 -21.55 -10.82 -1.37
C LYS A 345 -22.47 -9.61 -1.54
N MET A 346 -22.16 -8.77 -2.52
CA MET A 346 -22.93 -7.57 -2.83
C MET A 346 -23.47 -7.69 -4.24
N LEU A 347 -24.77 -7.52 -4.40
CA LEU A 347 -25.50 -7.56 -5.67
C LEU A 347 -25.97 -6.16 -6.02
N VAL A 348 -25.80 -5.79 -7.29
CA VAL A 348 -26.42 -4.62 -7.92
C VAL A 348 -27.52 -5.13 -8.82
N ILE A 349 -28.76 -4.74 -8.55
CA ILE A 349 -29.96 -5.30 -9.15
C ILE A 349 -30.71 -4.20 -9.91
N GLY A 350 -31.24 -4.54 -11.07
CA GLY A 350 -32.03 -3.65 -11.93
C GLY A 350 -31.38 -3.42 -13.30
N SER A 351 -32.20 -3.34 -14.35
CA SER A 351 -31.78 -3.02 -15.73
C SER A 351 -31.84 -1.52 -16.02
N GLU A 352 -32.64 -0.78 -15.24
CA GLU A 352 -32.85 0.66 -15.35
C GLU A 352 -32.72 1.30 -13.97
N PRO A 353 -32.33 2.59 -13.90
CA PRO A 353 -32.25 3.30 -12.64
C PRO A 353 -33.65 3.48 -12.00
N PRO A 354 -33.75 3.50 -10.65
CA PRO A 354 -32.65 3.38 -9.69
C PRO A 354 -32.16 1.93 -9.47
N PHE A 355 -30.83 1.75 -9.45
CA PHE A 355 -30.22 0.44 -9.19
C PHE A 355 -30.24 0.11 -7.69
N LYS A 356 -30.75 -1.08 -7.34
CA LYS A 356 -30.84 -1.55 -5.95
C LYS A 356 -29.54 -2.24 -5.55
N VAL A 357 -29.03 -1.89 -4.38
CA VAL A 357 -27.85 -2.56 -3.81
C VAL A 357 -28.29 -3.40 -2.61
N LYS A 358 -28.07 -4.71 -2.72
CA LYS A 358 -28.34 -5.69 -1.65
C LYS A 358 -27.09 -6.50 -1.38
N GLY A 359 -26.94 -6.99 -0.16
CA GLY A 359 -25.80 -7.81 0.20
C GLY A 359 -26.09 -8.85 1.27
N LEU A 360 -25.18 -9.81 1.33
CA LEU A 360 -25.15 -10.92 2.25
C LEU A 360 -23.77 -10.96 2.89
N TRP A 361 -23.72 -10.99 4.21
CA TRP A 361 -22.48 -11.05 4.97
C TRP A 361 -22.51 -12.17 5.99
N LEU A 362 -21.44 -12.95 6.00
CA LEU A 362 -21.12 -13.95 7.00
C LEU A 362 -20.01 -13.37 7.88
N PHE A 363 -20.27 -13.18 9.16
CA PHE A 363 -19.30 -12.72 10.14
C PHE A 363 -18.99 -13.79 11.17
N ARG A 364 -17.73 -13.85 11.61
CA ARG A 364 -17.32 -14.65 12.76
C ARG A 364 -17.94 -14.07 14.03
N GLY A 365 -18.64 -14.91 14.79
CA GLY A 365 -19.38 -14.52 15.99
C GLY A 365 -20.86 -14.29 15.71
N GLN A 366 -21.61 -13.91 16.76
CA GLN A 366 -23.07 -13.78 16.71
C GLN A 366 -23.57 -12.39 16.30
N GLU A 367 -22.66 -11.42 16.25
CA GLU A 367 -22.91 -10.01 15.97
C GLU A 367 -21.97 -9.52 14.87
N ILE A 368 -22.33 -8.40 14.24
CA ILE A 368 -21.44 -7.69 13.33
C ILE A 368 -20.24 -7.19 14.17
N PRO A 369 -18.99 -7.47 13.76
CA PRO A 369 -17.84 -7.12 14.59
C PRO A 369 -17.75 -5.62 14.85
N GLN A 370 -17.62 -5.22 16.12
CA GLN A 370 -17.64 -3.80 16.53
C GLN A 370 -16.59 -2.95 15.79
N PHE A 371 -15.39 -3.49 15.58
CA PHE A 371 -14.33 -2.78 14.85
C PHE A 371 -14.69 -2.50 13.38
N VAL A 372 -15.64 -3.24 12.79
CA VAL A 372 -16.18 -2.94 11.46
C VAL A 372 -17.13 -1.76 11.54
N MET A 373 -17.96 -1.71 12.58
CA MET A 373 -18.87 -0.58 12.82
C MET A 373 -18.11 0.72 13.10
N ASP A 374 -17.00 0.64 13.84
CA ASP A 374 -16.21 1.81 14.24
C ASP A 374 -15.40 2.41 13.07
N GLU A 375 -14.86 1.56 12.19
CA GLU A 375 -13.93 1.97 11.12
C GLU A 375 -14.61 2.11 9.75
N CYS A 376 -15.76 1.46 9.53
CA CYS A 376 -16.49 1.51 8.26
C CYS A 376 -17.79 2.32 8.40
N TYR A 377 -17.68 3.63 8.19
CA TYR A 377 -18.84 4.55 8.25
C TYR A 377 -19.97 4.18 7.27
N ASP A 378 -19.66 3.48 6.17
CA ASP A 378 -20.67 2.99 5.22
C ASP A 378 -21.65 1.99 5.85
N MET A 379 -21.30 1.33 6.95
CA MET A 379 -22.19 0.37 7.63
C MET A 379 -23.52 1.02 8.01
N GLU A 380 -23.53 2.33 8.34
CA GLU A 380 -24.73 3.09 8.67
C GLU A 380 -25.62 3.38 7.45
N LEU A 381 -25.08 3.28 6.23
CA LEU A 381 -25.82 3.50 4.98
C LEU A 381 -26.63 2.27 4.55
N TYR A 382 -26.46 1.14 5.25
CA TYR A 382 -27.21 -0.09 5.01
C TYR A 382 -28.12 -0.40 6.20
N GLU A 383 -29.27 -0.99 5.90
CA GLU A 383 -30.13 -1.64 6.89
C GLU A 383 -29.67 -3.09 7.04
N TRP A 384 -29.27 -3.48 8.26
CA TRP A 384 -28.76 -4.81 8.55
C TRP A 384 -29.82 -5.66 9.25
N LYS A 385 -30.08 -6.85 8.71
CA LYS A 385 -31.03 -7.82 9.28
C LYS A 385 -30.33 -9.16 9.43
N LYS A 386 -30.32 -9.72 10.65
CA LYS A 386 -29.78 -11.06 10.89
C LYS A 386 -30.65 -12.08 10.17
N VAL A 387 -30.02 -13.00 9.46
CA VAL A 387 -30.72 -14.06 8.72
C VAL A 387 -31.27 -15.07 9.71
N ASP A 388 -32.56 -15.37 9.59
CA ASP A 388 -33.17 -16.50 10.27
C ASP A 388 -32.97 -17.77 9.43
N ILE A 389 -32.10 -18.66 9.92
CA ILE A 389 -31.78 -19.92 9.25
C ILE A 389 -32.88 -20.98 9.38
N SER A 390 -33.86 -20.75 10.27
CA SER A 390 -35.03 -21.61 10.41
C SER A 390 -36.12 -21.28 9.39
N ASP A 391 -36.03 -20.10 8.76
CA ASP A 391 -36.88 -19.68 7.67
C ASP A 391 -36.28 -20.16 6.33
N GLU A 392 -36.92 -21.16 5.74
CA GLU A 392 -36.50 -21.75 4.45
C GLU A 392 -36.49 -20.72 3.31
N ALA A 393 -37.32 -19.66 3.36
CA ALA A 393 -37.31 -18.62 2.34
C ALA A 393 -36.04 -17.74 2.46
N GLN A 394 -35.61 -17.42 3.68
CA GLN A 394 -34.37 -16.69 3.92
C GLN A 394 -33.15 -17.54 3.59
N LYS A 395 -33.20 -18.84 3.89
CA LYS A 395 -32.14 -19.80 3.54
C LYS A 395 -31.96 -19.96 2.03
N GLU A 396 -33.07 -20.01 1.30
CA GLU A 396 -33.05 -20.00 -0.17
C GLU A 396 -32.51 -18.67 -0.70
N ARG A 397 -32.91 -17.54 -0.12
CA ARG A 397 -32.38 -16.21 -0.47
C ARG A 397 -30.86 -16.13 -0.29
N VAL A 398 -30.33 -16.63 0.81
CA VAL A 398 -28.87 -16.74 1.03
C VAL A 398 -28.20 -17.54 -0.08
N SER A 399 -28.78 -18.68 -0.44
CA SER A 399 -28.25 -19.55 -1.48
C SER A 399 -28.21 -18.86 -2.84
N GLN A 400 -29.30 -18.18 -3.21
CA GLN A 400 -29.43 -17.40 -4.44
C GLN A 400 -28.39 -16.26 -4.52
N MET A 401 -28.13 -15.58 -3.40
CA MET A 401 -27.11 -14.53 -3.36
C MET A 401 -25.69 -15.08 -3.53
N ILE A 402 -25.38 -16.22 -2.91
CA ILE A 402 -24.05 -16.84 -2.99
C ILE A 402 -23.77 -17.33 -4.43
N GLU A 403 -24.79 -17.85 -5.13
CA GLU A 403 -24.65 -18.41 -6.48
C GLU A 403 -24.86 -17.42 -7.63
N ASP A 404 -25.07 -16.14 -7.34
CA ASP A 404 -25.36 -15.11 -8.36
C ASP A 404 -26.59 -15.45 -9.20
N ALA A 405 -27.65 -15.92 -8.55
CA ALA A 405 -28.89 -16.31 -9.24
C ALA A 405 -29.44 -15.15 -10.08
N GLU A 406 -29.68 -15.41 -11.37
CA GLU A 406 -30.26 -14.46 -12.30
C GLU A 406 -31.53 -15.06 -12.94
N PRO A 407 -32.70 -14.40 -12.82
CA PRO A 407 -32.97 -13.15 -12.09
C PRO A 407 -32.98 -13.34 -10.56
N PHE A 408 -32.59 -12.30 -9.82
CA PHE A 408 -32.63 -12.29 -8.35
C PHE A 408 -33.87 -11.53 -7.88
N GLU A 409 -34.71 -12.18 -7.06
CA GLU A 409 -36.01 -11.63 -6.60
C GLU A 409 -36.92 -11.12 -7.74
N GLY A 410 -36.80 -11.71 -8.93
CA GLY A 410 -37.57 -11.33 -10.12
C GLY A 410 -37.02 -10.11 -10.87
N GLU A 411 -35.87 -9.58 -10.47
CA GLU A 411 -35.19 -8.47 -11.14
C GLU A 411 -33.86 -8.92 -11.77
N PRO A 412 -33.43 -8.31 -12.88
CA PRO A 412 -32.17 -8.65 -13.53
C PRO A 412 -30.97 -8.28 -12.65
N LEU A 413 -29.96 -9.14 -12.64
CA LEU A 413 -28.74 -8.94 -11.88
C LEU A 413 -27.72 -8.19 -12.74
N LEU A 414 -27.41 -6.95 -12.37
CA LEU A 414 -26.49 -6.10 -13.13
C LEU A 414 -25.02 -6.42 -12.82
N ASP A 415 -24.70 -6.63 -11.54
CA ASP A 415 -23.33 -6.94 -11.10
C ASP A 415 -23.36 -7.68 -9.76
N ALA A 416 -22.35 -8.51 -9.52
CA ALA A 416 -22.22 -9.28 -8.30
C ALA A 416 -20.77 -9.34 -7.81
N LYS A 417 -20.49 -8.68 -6.69
CA LYS A 417 -19.15 -8.57 -6.11
C LYS A 417 -18.99 -9.43 -4.87
N CYS A 418 -17.97 -10.28 -4.87
CA CYS A 418 -17.64 -11.14 -3.73
C CYS A 418 -16.52 -10.53 -2.88
N PHE A 419 -16.69 -10.60 -1.56
CA PHE A 419 -15.70 -10.29 -0.55
C PHE A 419 -15.25 -11.59 0.13
N LYS A 420 -13.97 -11.93 -0.02
CA LYS A 420 -13.38 -13.16 0.53
C LYS A 420 -11.92 -12.97 0.90
#